data_AF-A0A9X6RWS5-F1
#
_entry.id   AF-A0A9X6RWS5-F1
#
_cell.length_a   1.000
_cell.length_b   1.000
_cell.length_c   1.000
_cell.angle_alpha   90.00
_cell.angle_beta   90.00
_cell.angle_gamma   90.00
#
_symmetry.space_group_name_H-M   'P 1'
#
loop_
_entity.id
_entity.type
_entity.pdbx_description
1 polymer ?
#
loop_
_entity_poly.entity_id
_entity_poly.type
_entity_poly.pdbx_seq_one_letter_code
_entity_poly.pdbx_strand_id
1 'polypeptide(L)'
;MSDCKITPTDLTVANSNLAYTASLLAGEGHSVQISYNNLYDKKLESLTARPLSPQITDPNIVIWKKNRKLSNLGNLFLEKLRDSLNN
;
A
#
# COMPACT_ATOMS: atom_id res chain seq x y z
N MET A 1 26.27 20.31 6.11
CA MET A 1 24.84 20.11 5.81
C MET A 1 24.07 20.73 6.95
N SER A 2 23.39 21.83 6.69
CA SER A 2 22.59 22.58 7.66
C SER A 2 21.33 21.80 8.02
N ASP A 3 21.03 21.69 9.31
CA ASP A 3 19.83 21.03 9.83
C ASP A 3 18.56 21.65 9.24
N CYS A 4 17.86 20.91 8.39
CA CYS A 4 16.52 21.26 7.92
C CYS A 4 15.53 21.04 9.06
N LYS A 5 15.25 22.11 9.82
CA LYS A 5 14.20 22.12 10.85
C LYS A 5 12.85 22.34 10.17
N ILE A 6 12.19 21.26 9.77
CA ILE A 6 10.80 21.32 9.28
C ILE A 6 9.90 21.62 10.49
N THR A 7 9.15 22.72 10.48
CA THR A 7 8.17 23.02 11.54
C THR A 7 6.81 22.39 11.22
N PRO A 8 5.98 22.02 12.21
CA PRO A 8 4.70 21.32 11.95
C PRO A 8 3.72 22.09 11.06
N THR A 9 3.84 23.41 10.98
CA THR A 9 3.05 24.29 10.11
C THR A 9 3.48 24.24 8.63
N ASP A 10 4.65 23.68 8.33
CA ASP A 10 5.18 23.55 6.96
C ASP A 10 4.75 22.25 6.27
N LEU A 11 4.16 21.30 7.02
CA LEU A 11 3.70 20.01 6.49
C LEU A 11 2.18 20.04 6.25
N THR A 12 1.80 20.07 4.97
CA THR A 12 0.41 19.82 4.57
C THR A 12 0.21 18.32 4.32
N VAL A 13 -0.79 17.73 4.97
CA VAL A 13 -1.18 16.33 4.72
C VAL A 13 -2.20 16.29 3.59
N ALA A 14 -1.82 15.68 2.46
CA ALA A 14 -2.73 15.34 1.39
C ALA A 14 -3.19 13.89 1.55
N ASN A 15 -4.51 13.66 1.47
CA ASN A 15 -5.09 12.33 1.52
C ASN A 15 -5.47 11.88 0.11
N SER A 16 -5.16 10.64 -0.23
CA SER A 16 -5.60 9.99 -1.46
C SER A 16 -6.12 8.60 -1.15
N ASN A 17 -7.25 8.22 -1.76
CA ASN A 17 -7.79 6.87 -1.66
C ASN A 17 -7.01 5.88 -2.55
N LEU A 18 -6.26 6.37 -3.54
CA LEU A 18 -5.52 5.56 -4.49
C LEU A 18 -4.02 5.80 -4.32
N ALA A 19 -3.29 4.73 -3.98
CA ALA A 19 -1.85 4.79 -3.76
C ALA A 19 -1.07 5.21 -5.02
N TYR A 20 -1.52 4.80 -6.20
CA TYR A 20 -0.92 5.19 -7.48
C TYR A 20 -1.05 6.70 -7.74
N THR A 21 -2.19 7.31 -7.43
CA THR A 21 -2.37 8.77 -7.61
C THR A 21 -1.47 9.56 -6.67
N ALA A 22 -1.30 9.10 -5.43
CA ALA A 22 -0.35 9.71 -4.51
C ALA A 22 1.10 9.56 -4.99
N SER A 23 1.44 8.45 -5.68
CA SER A 23 2.82 8.19 -6.09
C SER A 23 3.26 9.09 -7.22
N LEU A 24 2.34 9.48 -8.12
CA LEU A 24 2.61 10.49 -9.14
C LEU A 24 3.03 11.83 -8.49
N LEU A 25 2.30 12.28 -7.46
CA LEU A 25 2.63 13.52 -6.74
C LEU A 25 3.96 13.42 -5.98
N ALA A 26 4.28 12.26 -5.41
CA ALA A 26 5.59 12.01 -4.80
C ALA A 26 6.71 11.99 -5.85
N GLY A 27 6.43 11.49 -7.06
CA GLY A 27 7.35 11.44 -8.19
C GLY A 27 7.82 12.81 -8.67
N GLU A 28 6.98 13.85 -8.54
CA GLU A 28 7.34 15.25 -8.83
C GLU A 28 8.40 15.82 -7.86
N GLY A 29 8.76 15.10 -6.79
CA GLY A 29 9.89 15.44 -5.91
C GLY A 29 9.60 16.46 -4.81
N HIS A 30 8.36 16.96 -4.71
CA HIS A 30 7.94 17.94 -3.69
C HIS A 30 7.17 17.33 -2.51
N SER A 31 6.98 16.01 -2.50
CA SER A 31 6.23 15.33 -1.45
C SER A 31 6.78 13.94 -1.17
N VAL A 32 6.32 13.36 -0.05
CA VAL A 32 6.59 11.98 0.33
C VAL A 32 5.26 11.24 0.51
N GLN A 33 5.23 9.97 0.12
CA GLN A 33 4.09 9.10 0.33
C GLN A 33 4.36 8.09 1.44
N ILE A 34 3.39 7.93 2.33
CA ILE A 34 3.31 6.80 3.27
C ILE A 34 2.24 5.84 2.75
N SER A 35 2.60 4.57 2.53
CA SER A 35 1.69 3.56 1.99
C SER A 35 2.15 2.15 2.32
N TYR A 36 1.27 1.17 2.06
CA TYR A 36 1.61 -0.23 2.19
C TYR A 36 2.59 -0.68 1.12
N ASN A 37 3.47 -1.60 1.49
CA ASN A 37 4.35 -2.26 0.53
C ASN A 37 3.51 -3.05 -0.49
N ASN A 38 3.91 -3.04 -1.76
CA ASN A 38 3.27 -3.78 -2.87
C ASN A 38 1.82 -3.36 -3.20
N LEU A 39 1.33 -2.21 -2.74
CA LEU A 39 -0.02 -1.73 -3.06
C LEU A 39 -0.17 -1.17 -4.48
N TYR A 40 0.95 -0.87 -5.15
CA TYR A 40 1.01 -0.41 -6.54
C TYR A 40 2.35 -0.84 -7.17
N ASP A 41 2.43 -0.79 -8.50
CA ASP A 41 3.68 -1.11 -9.21
C ASP A 41 4.69 0.05 -9.06
N LYS A 42 5.79 -0.25 -8.37
CA LYS A 42 6.87 0.72 -8.11
C LYS A 42 7.71 1.03 -9.34
N LYS A 43 7.63 0.22 -10.40
CA LYS A 43 8.43 0.41 -11.62
C LYS A 43 8.04 1.66 -12.42
N LEU A 44 6.86 2.21 -12.13
CA LEU A 44 6.32 3.35 -12.84
C LEU A 44 6.92 4.68 -12.38
N GLU A 45 7.59 4.70 -11.23
CA GLU A 45 8.07 5.94 -10.59
C GLU A 45 9.55 5.83 -10.21
N SER A 46 10.31 6.92 -10.35
CA SER A 46 11.70 7.02 -9.89
C SER A 46 11.80 7.19 -8.37
N LEU A 47 11.03 6.40 -7.62
CA LEU A 47 10.88 6.50 -6.16
C LEU A 47 11.61 5.37 -5.43
N THR A 48 12.23 5.70 -4.30
CA THR A 48 12.86 4.71 -3.41
C THR A 48 11.97 4.45 -2.20
N ALA A 49 11.54 3.20 -2.03
CA ALA A 49 10.79 2.79 -0.84
C ALA A 49 11.71 2.67 0.37
N ARG A 50 11.32 3.29 1.49
CA ARG A 50 12.02 3.17 2.78
C ARG A 50 11.06 2.61 3.83
N PRO A 51 11.37 1.46 4.46
CA PRO A 51 10.52 0.91 5.51
C PRO A 51 10.53 1.81 6.76
N LEU A 52 9.40 1.87 7.45
CA LEU A 52 9.30 2.54 8.74
C LEU A 52 9.99 1.71 9.83
N SER A 53 10.54 2.39 10.83
CA SER A 53 11.07 1.80 12.05
C SER A 53 10.37 2.44 13.26
N PRO A 54 9.58 1.70 14.05
CA PRO A 54 9.31 0.26 13.93
C PRO A 54 8.47 -0.09 12.69
N GLN A 55 8.52 -1.36 12.28
CA GLN A 55 7.70 -1.86 11.18
C GLN A 55 6.21 -1.83 11.57
N ILE A 56 5.36 -1.37 10.66
CA ILE A 56 3.91 -1.33 10.81
C ILE A 56 3.28 -2.26 9.75
N THR A 57 2.36 -3.12 10.17
CA THR A 57 1.72 -4.13 9.30
C THR A 57 0.23 -4.22 9.58
N ASP A 58 -0.55 -4.61 8.56
CA ASP A 58 -2.00 -4.86 8.63
C ASP A 58 -2.30 -6.20 7.89
N PRO A 59 -3.15 -7.10 8.43
CA PRO A 59 -3.52 -8.33 7.73
C PRO A 59 -4.37 -8.09 6.47
N ASN A 60 -4.08 -8.83 5.40
CA ASN A 60 -4.99 -8.95 4.27
C ASN A 60 -6.10 -9.96 4.61
N ILE A 61 -7.37 -9.52 4.57
CA ILE A 61 -8.53 -10.34 4.96
C ILE A 61 -9.46 -10.54 3.76
N VAL A 62 -9.76 -11.82 3.47
CA VAL A 62 -10.78 -12.19 2.49
C VAL A 62 -12.12 -12.34 3.21
N ILE A 63 -13.13 -11.56 2.80
CA ILE A 63 -14.45 -11.52 3.45
C ILE A 63 -15.53 -11.95 2.46
N TRP A 64 -16.42 -12.85 2.89
CA TRP A 64 -17.61 -13.25 2.13
C TRP A 64 -18.82 -13.50 3.03
N LYS A 65 -20.01 -13.60 2.43
CA LYS A 65 -21.27 -13.81 3.16
C LYS A 65 -21.28 -15.19 3.82
N LYS A 66 -21.39 -15.23 5.16
CA LYS A 66 -21.36 -16.44 6.01
C LYS A 66 -22.20 -17.60 5.48
N ASN A 67 -23.43 -17.33 5.03
CA ASN A 67 -24.39 -18.35 4.61
C ASN A 67 -24.52 -18.49 3.09
N ARG A 68 -23.56 -17.97 2.31
CA ARG A 68 -23.56 -18.13 0.85
C ARG A 68 -22.62 -19.26 0.46
N LYS A 69 -23.17 -20.34 -0.09
CA LYS A 69 -22.37 -21.40 -0.69
C LYS A 69 -21.59 -20.82 -1.87
N LEU A 70 -20.27 -21.03 -1.89
CA LEU A 70 -19.43 -20.68 -3.03
C LEU A 70 -19.70 -21.65 -4.18
N SER A 71 -19.63 -21.15 -5.41
CA SER A 71 -19.59 -22.00 -6.59
C SER A 71 -18.32 -22.85 -6.58
N ASN A 72 -18.27 -23.90 -7.41
CA ASN A 72 -17.04 -24.69 -7.59
C ASN A 72 -15.86 -23.79 -7.99
N LEU A 73 -16.10 -22.80 -8.85
CA LEU A 73 -15.10 -21.80 -9.23
C LEU A 73 -14.65 -20.93 -8.04
N GLY A 74 -15.58 -20.49 -7.18
CA GLY A 74 -15.25 -19.72 -5.99
C GLY A 74 -14.40 -20.50 -4.99
N ASN A 75 -14.70 -21.79 -4.80
CA ASN A 75 -13.87 -22.67 -3.97
C ASN A 75 -12.46 -22.85 -4.58
N LEU A 76 -12.38 -23.13 -5.88
CA LEU A 76 -11.11 -23.27 -6.58
C LEU A 76 -10.27 -21.98 -6.52
N PHE A 77 -10.90 -20.81 -6.66
CA PHE A 77 -10.22 -19.53 -6.51
C PHE A 77 -9.60 -19.37 -5.12
N LEU A 78 -10.35 -19.67 -4.05
CA LEU A 78 -9.83 -19.55 -2.69
C LEU A 78 -8.71 -20.55 -2.40
N GLU A 79 -8.80 -21.77 -2.94
CA GLU A 79 -7.70 -22.76 -2.89
C GLU A 79 -6.44 -22.19 -3.53
N LYS A 80 -6.54 -21.73 -4.79
CA LYS A 80 -5.38 -21.17 -5.52
C LYS A 80 -4.83 -19.91 -4.88
N LEU A 81 -5.69 -19.03 -4.37
CA LEU A 81 -5.27 -17.86 -3.62
C LEU A 81 -4.49 -18.26 -2.38
N ARG A 82 -5.00 -19.21 -1.59
CA ARG A 82 -4.31 -19.70 -0.40
C ARG A 82 -2.96 -20.32 -0.73
N ASP A 83 -2.87 -21.14 -1.78
CA ASP A 83 -1.61 -21.73 -2.24
C ASP A 83 -0.62 -20.63 -2.64
N SER A 84 -1.08 -19.59 -3.34
CA SER A 84 -0.22 -18.48 -3.78
C SER A 84 0.36 -17.64 -2.63
N LEU A 85 -0.29 -17.63 -1.46
CA LEU A 85 0.11 -16.83 -0.29
C LEU A 85 0.98 -17.60 0.72
N ASN A 86 1.04 -18.94 0.64
CA ASN A 86 1.81 -19.79 1.55
C ASN A 86 3.18 -20.20 1.00
N ASN A 87 3.54 -19.73 -0.19
CA ASN A 87 4.87 -19.86 -0.79
C ASN A 87 5.72 -18.63 -0.50
#